data_AF-A0A8S3YDS0-F1
#
_entry.id   AF-A0A8S3YDS0-F1
#
_cell.length_a   1.000
_cell.length_b   1.000
_cell.length_c   1.000
_cell.angle_alpha   90.00
_cell.angle_beta   90.00
_cell.angle_gamma   90.00
#
_symmetry.space_group_name_H-M   'P 1'
#
loop_
_entity.id
_entity.type
_entity.pdbx_description
1 polymer ?
#
loop_
_entity_poly.entity_id
_entity_poly.type
_entity_poly.pdbx_seq_one_letter_code
_entity_poly.pdbx_strand_id
1 'polypeptide(L)'
;MPGASSNGAKYCSLHDAVRNSDVVQLELMVKNGVSINEVDPKHKFTPLHTACNVGALECVHWLLWHDADPTVTTPHGWTPAHIAAIKGFENCMEALANSGINLSAKDARGQTPLHLAAAHGHSFCLSTILRSGVDVSCKDNLGWSAVHTAAYHGRLGCIQFLLKWGGLPNEEDKNGNTPGKILSRNDHGETPKDLAQRFYKDNILEYISHIEYEEDHPEKEENLSFPAHMAAYNGDLEYLRTLVENGVVNINERDDKGSTLVHKAAGQGHVHVLQWLIEMGANTYITNEAGETARDVASRFAQLACVKLLSGSGPEDTEVTESESESEEEESRGSSRRNRRSKKSEDNARSRAKVKMEELQRLLDVARKNYIQLGGCVEEDRKRLKELREKDQTIHELEAQLDYEKLKREKLEAQLDEYRREIGHLNAVIEDMQADMNIEEPEKATEIKKKKKLAKKKVYGDGGFFVRRNFSAPANENQYIKIA
;
A
#
# COMPACT_ATOMS: atom_id res chain seq x y z
N MET A 1 -15.87 67.48 -23.91
CA MET A 1 -14.98 66.78 -24.85
C MET A 1 -13.77 66.30 -24.08
N PRO A 2 -13.39 65.00 -24.13
CA PRO A 2 -14.14 63.79 -23.78
C PRO A 2 -13.99 63.51 -22.25
N GLY A 3 -14.98 63.02 -21.51
CA GLY A 3 -15.52 61.67 -21.67
C GLY A 3 -14.54 60.63 -21.10
N ALA A 4 -14.22 60.71 -19.80
CA ALA A 4 -13.46 59.66 -19.12
C ALA A 4 -14.31 58.39 -19.12
N SER A 5 -14.05 57.55 -20.12
CA SER A 5 -14.61 56.22 -20.25
C SER A 5 -14.29 55.45 -18.98
N SER A 6 -15.32 55.23 -18.16
CA SER A 6 -15.40 54.13 -17.22
C SER A 6 -15.28 52.83 -18.03
N ASN A 7 -14.04 52.44 -18.38
CA ASN A 7 -13.76 51.07 -18.81
C ASN A 7 -13.92 50.22 -17.54
N GLY A 8 -15.14 49.71 -17.40
CA GLY A 8 -15.68 49.13 -16.18
C GLY A 8 -14.77 48.03 -15.63
N ALA A 9 -14.49 48.12 -14.34
CA ALA A 9 -13.91 47.03 -13.59
C ALA A 9 -14.74 45.76 -13.88
N LYS A 10 -14.12 44.78 -14.53
CA LYS A 10 -14.74 43.50 -14.89
C LYS A 10 -15.16 42.71 -13.63
N TYR A 11 -14.61 43.08 -12.48
CA TYR A 11 -14.77 42.43 -11.19
C TYR A 11 -15.13 43.45 -10.11
N CYS A 12 -15.97 43.04 -9.14
CA CYS A 12 -16.50 43.93 -8.09
C CYS A 12 -15.53 44.09 -6.91
N SER A 13 -14.58 43.17 -6.73
CA SER A 13 -13.60 43.18 -5.66
C SER A 13 -12.24 42.68 -6.13
N LEU A 14 -11.18 43.05 -5.40
CA LEU A 14 -9.82 42.53 -5.64
C LEU A 14 -9.79 40.99 -5.55
N HIS A 15 -10.60 40.42 -4.65
CA HIS A 15 -10.75 38.97 -4.51
C HIS A 15 -11.36 38.31 -5.75
N ASP A 16 -12.33 38.93 -6.42
CA ASP A 16 -12.92 38.41 -7.65
C ASP A 16 -11.90 38.36 -8.79
N ALA A 17 -11.02 39.36 -8.91
CA ALA A 17 -9.93 39.36 -9.88
C ALA A 17 -8.94 38.21 -9.61
N VAL A 18 -8.54 38.04 -8.34
CA VAL A 18 -7.66 36.92 -7.91
C VAL A 18 -8.32 35.56 -8.14
N ARG A 19 -9.63 35.42 -7.89
CA ARG A 19 -10.34 34.15 -8.11
C ARG A 19 -10.39 33.74 -9.58
N ASN A 20 -10.29 34.69 -10.49
CA ASN A 20 -10.20 34.45 -11.92
C ASN A 20 -8.76 34.47 -12.46
N SER A 21 -7.75 34.56 -11.58
CA SER A 21 -6.33 34.64 -11.92
C SER A 21 -5.98 35.78 -12.89
N ASP A 22 -6.73 36.89 -12.87
CA ASP A 22 -6.52 38.03 -13.77
C ASP A 22 -5.58 39.06 -13.14
N VAL A 23 -4.26 38.87 -13.35
CA VAL A 23 -3.21 39.73 -12.81
C VAL A 23 -3.30 41.16 -13.35
N VAL A 24 -3.75 41.34 -14.60
CA VAL A 24 -3.85 42.66 -15.24
C VAL A 24 -4.94 43.49 -14.57
N GLN A 25 -6.09 42.88 -14.28
CA GLN A 25 -7.14 43.55 -13.52
C GLN A 25 -6.74 43.78 -12.07
N LEU A 26 -6.02 42.84 -11.45
CA LEU A 26 -5.47 42.99 -10.11
C LEU A 26 -4.55 44.22 -10.03
N GLU A 27 -3.58 44.34 -10.94
CA GLU A 27 -2.66 45.49 -11.02
C GLU A 27 -3.42 46.81 -11.22
N LEU A 28 -4.42 46.83 -12.12
CA LEU A 28 -5.23 48.01 -12.36
C LEU A 28 -6.01 48.45 -11.10
N MET A 29 -6.59 47.50 -10.36
CA MET A 29 -7.34 47.78 -9.14
C MET A 29 -6.46 48.33 -8.03
N VAL A 30 -5.25 47.79 -7.86
CA VAL A 30 -4.29 48.30 -6.87
C VAL A 30 -3.80 49.70 -7.26
N LYS A 31 -3.52 49.95 -8.55
CA LYS A 31 -3.19 51.31 -9.06
C LYS A 31 -4.33 52.32 -8.84
N ASN A 32 -5.58 51.86 -8.86
CA ASN A 32 -6.76 52.69 -8.56
C ASN A 32 -6.96 52.94 -7.06
N GLY A 33 -6.06 52.48 -6.20
CA GLY A 33 -6.05 52.78 -4.76
C GLY A 33 -6.74 51.74 -3.87
N VAL A 34 -7.05 50.55 -4.39
CA VAL A 34 -7.56 49.44 -3.55
C VAL A 34 -6.44 48.90 -2.67
N SER A 35 -6.73 48.67 -1.39
CA SER A 35 -5.75 48.12 -0.45
C SER A 35 -5.38 46.67 -0.81
N ILE A 36 -4.08 46.39 -0.90
CA ILE A 36 -3.53 45.06 -1.20
C ILE A 36 -3.93 44.03 -0.13
N ASN A 37 -4.19 44.46 1.10
CA ASN A 37 -4.58 43.61 2.23
C ASN A 37 -6.08 43.70 2.55
N GLU A 38 -6.92 44.06 1.57
CA GLU A 38 -8.37 44.08 1.75
C GLU A 38 -8.88 42.70 2.20
N VAL A 39 -9.75 42.68 3.22
CA VAL A 39 -10.31 41.43 3.75
C VAL A 39 -11.73 41.21 3.23
N ASP A 40 -11.96 40.05 2.62
CA ASP A 40 -13.27 39.64 2.11
C ASP A 40 -14.28 39.61 3.28
N PRO A 41 -15.46 40.26 3.17
CA PRO A 41 -16.47 40.25 4.22
C PRO A 41 -16.97 38.84 4.60
N LYS A 42 -16.92 37.87 3.68
CA LYS A 42 -17.49 36.53 3.90
C LYS A 42 -16.57 35.61 4.70
N HIS A 43 -15.31 35.52 4.30
CA HIS A 43 -14.34 34.59 4.87
C HIS A 43 -13.20 35.29 5.64
N LYS A 44 -13.18 36.62 5.63
CA LYS A 44 -12.08 37.47 6.12
C LYS A 44 -10.73 37.06 5.52
N PHE A 45 -10.74 36.68 4.25
CA PHE A 45 -9.56 36.31 3.50
C PHE A 45 -8.93 37.56 2.91
N THR A 46 -7.60 37.66 2.96
CA THR A 46 -6.87 38.65 2.15
C THR A 46 -6.80 38.18 0.69
N PRO A 47 -6.37 39.04 -0.26
CA PRO A 47 -6.19 38.62 -1.65
C PRO A 47 -5.15 37.51 -1.74
N LEU A 48 -4.12 37.52 -0.87
CA LEU A 48 -3.12 36.46 -0.78
C LEU A 48 -3.72 35.12 -0.33
N HIS A 49 -4.61 35.11 0.69
CA HIS A 49 -5.37 33.90 1.06
C HIS A 49 -6.23 33.39 -0.10
N THR A 50 -6.84 34.30 -0.85
CA THR A 50 -7.69 33.96 -2.00
C THR A 50 -6.86 33.33 -3.12
N ALA A 51 -5.67 33.88 -3.39
CA ALA A 51 -4.74 33.37 -4.39
C ALA A 51 -4.29 31.95 -4.03
N CYS A 52 -3.92 31.71 -2.77
CA CYS A 52 -3.55 30.39 -2.27
C CYS A 52 -4.74 29.41 -2.18
N ASN A 53 -5.99 29.89 -2.07
CA ASN A 53 -7.17 29.02 -2.09
C ASN A 53 -7.54 28.53 -3.49
N VAL A 54 -7.20 29.32 -4.52
CA VAL A 54 -7.49 29.04 -5.94
C VAL A 54 -6.30 28.38 -6.64
N GLY A 55 -5.07 28.64 -6.18
CA GLY A 55 -3.85 28.16 -6.81
C GLY A 55 -3.31 29.12 -7.89
N ALA A 56 -3.66 30.41 -7.80
CA ALA A 56 -3.26 31.44 -8.76
C ALA A 56 -1.82 31.90 -8.51
N LEU A 57 -0.84 31.15 -9.01
CA LEU A 57 0.59 31.35 -8.78
C LEU A 57 1.07 32.76 -9.17
N GLU A 58 0.64 33.26 -10.33
CA GLU A 58 1.04 34.58 -10.83
C GLU A 58 0.52 35.69 -9.92
N CYS A 59 -0.70 35.53 -9.38
CA CYS A 59 -1.25 36.44 -8.40
C CYS A 59 -0.49 36.37 -7.07
N VAL A 60 -0.07 35.17 -6.62
CA VAL A 60 0.76 35.02 -5.41
C VAL A 60 2.09 35.76 -5.57
N HIS A 61 2.81 35.56 -6.68
CA HIS A 61 4.07 36.25 -6.93
C HIS A 61 3.89 37.76 -6.99
N TRP A 62 2.88 38.23 -7.72
CA TRP A 62 2.62 39.66 -7.85
C TRP A 62 2.30 40.28 -6.48
N LEU A 63 1.43 39.66 -5.69
CA LEU A 63 1.06 40.15 -4.35
C LEU A 63 2.26 40.18 -3.40
N LEU A 64 3.11 39.15 -3.42
CA LEU A 64 4.31 39.10 -2.58
C LEU A 64 5.36 40.13 -2.99
N TRP A 65 5.51 40.42 -4.29
CA TRP A 65 6.40 41.49 -4.76
C TRP A 65 5.93 42.90 -4.41
N HIS A 66 4.64 43.07 -4.16
CA HIS A 66 4.03 44.35 -3.76
C HIS A 66 3.73 44.43 -2.25
N ASP A 67 4.51 43.72 -1.43
CA ASP A 67 4.47 43.75 0.04
C ASP A 67 3.09 43.41 0.64
N ALA A 68 2.34 42.48 0.02
CA ALA A 68 1.15 41.91 0.65
C ALA A 68 1.54 41.23 1.98
N ASP A 69 0.78 41.47 3.04
CA ASP A 69 1.12 40.99 4.38
C ASP A 69 0.75 39.50 4.53
N PRO A 70 1.74 38.60 4.67
CA PRO A 70 1.50 37.16 4.79
C PRO A 70 1.16 36.73 6.22
N THR A 71 1.30 37.63 7.20
CA THR A 71 1.08 37.34 8.62
C THR A 71 -0.39 37.48 9.03
N VAL A 72 -1.21 38.11 8.20
CA VAL A 72 -2.64 38.25 8.44
C VAL A 72 -3.26 36.86 8.58
N THR A 73 -4.02 36.67 9.65
CA THR A 73 -4.72 35.41 9.92
C THR A 73 -6.23 35.56 9.75
N THR A 74 -6.85 34.52 9.23
CA THR A 74 -8.32 34.38 9.24
C THR A 74 -8.85 34.15 10.67
N PRO A 75 -10.18 34.18 10.91
CA PRO A 75 -10.77 33.88 12.22
C PRO A 75 -10.39 32.52 12.81
N HIS A 76 -9.95 31.57 11.98
CA HIS A 76 -9.51 30.25 12.39
C HIS A 76 -8.00 30.20 12.69
N GLY A 77 -7.30 31.34 12.59
CA GLY A 77 -5.84 31.41 12.73
C GLY A 77 -5.07 31.00 11.47
N TRP A 78 -5.74 30.74 10.34
CA TRP A 78 -5.05 30.34 9.12
C TRP A 78 -4.34 31.50 8.46
N THR A 79 -3.07 31.29 8.12
CA THR A 79 -2.28 32.11 7.20
C THR A 79 -2.45 31.61 5.76
N PRO A 80 -1.97 32.35 4.73
CA PRO A 80 -2.01 31.87 3.34
C PRO A 80 -1.31 30.51 3.14
N ALA A 81 -0.24 30.25 3.91
CA ALA A 81 0.46 28.98 3.91
C ALA A 81 -0.40 27.81 4.40
N HIS A 82 -1.25 28.02 5.43
CA HIS A 82 -2.18 26.97 5.88
C HIS A 82 -3.17 26.60 4.77
N ILE A 83 -3.67 27.59 4.03
CA ILE A 83 -4.58 27.36 2.91
C ILE A 83 -3.89 26.60 1.79
N ALA A 84 -2.68 27.02 1.40
CA ALA A 84 -1.89 26.33 0.39
C ALA A 84 -1.60 24.87 0.78
N ALA A 85 -1.29 24.62 2.06
CA ALA A 85 -1.07 23.28 2.61
C ALA A 85 -2.33 22.41 2.59
N ILE A 86 -3.52 22.96 2.87
CA ILE A 86 -4.80 22.22 2.80
C ILE A 86 -5.13 21.83 1.35
N LYS A 87 -4.93 22.77 0.42
CA LYS A 87 -5.26 22.59 -0.99
C LYS A 87 -4.24 21.73 -1.75
N GLY A 88 -3.00 21.71 -1.29
CA GLY A 88 -1.92 20.96 -1.94
C GLY A 88 -1.28 21.71 -3.11
N PHE A 89 -1.39 23.04 -3.15
CA PHE A 89 -0.78 23.84 -4.22
C PHE A 89 0.71 24.06 -3.94
N GLU A 90 1.54 23.12 -4.41
CA GLU A 90 2.98 23.13 -4.20
C GLU A 90 3.65 24.41 -4.71
N ASN A 91 3.31 24.87 -5.91
CA ASN A 91 3.92 26.07 -6.50
C ASN A 91 3.63 27.32 -5.66
N CYS A 92 2.41 27.41 -5.11
CA CYS A 92 2.04 28.49 -4.20
C CYS A 92 2.80 28.37 -2.87
N MET A 93 2.97 27.15 -2.34
CA MET A 93 3.77 26.91 -1.13
C MET A 93 5.24 27.28 -1.35
N GLU A 94 5.80 26.98 -2.52
CA GLU A 94 7.18 27.32 -2.88
C GLU A 94 7.37 28.83 -3.01
N ALA A 95 6.45 29.52 -3.67
CA ALA A 95 6.46 30.98 -3.74
C ALA A 95 6.42 31.62 -2.34
N LEU A 96 5.57 31.09 -1.44
CA LEU A 96 5.50 31.55 -0.05
C LEU A 96 6.79 31.26 0.73
N ALA A 97 7.37 30.07 0.57
CA ALA A 97 8.64 29.70 1.22
C ALA A 97 9.80 30.60 0.76
N ASN A 98 9.89 30.87 -0.55
CA ASN A 98 10.92 31.73 -1.13
C ASN A 98 10.80 33.20 -0.69
N SER A 99 9.59 33.65 -0.34
CA SER A 99 9.37 34.98 0.23
C SER A 99 9.77 35.14 1.70
N GLY A 100 10.28 34.08 2.35
CA GLY A 100 10.75 34.13 3.74
C GLY A 100 9.63 34.17 4.78
N ILE A 101 8.43 33.73 4.42
CA ILE A 101 7.28 33.68 5.34
C ILE A 101 7.55 32.65 6.44
N ASN A 102 7.13 32.98 7.67
CA ASN A 102 7.19 32.04 8.76
C ASN A 102 6.17 30.89 8.55
N LEU A 103 6.67 29.74 8.09
CA LEU A 103 5.89 28.50 7.91
C LEU A 103 5.68 27.72 9.22
N SER A 104 6.17 28.22 10.35
CA SER A 104 5.93 27.63 11.69
C SER A 104 4.72 28.23 12.41
N ALA A 105 3.98 29.14 11.77
CA ALA A 105 2.79 29.74 12.35
C ALA A 105 1.76 28.66 12.72
N LYS A 106 1.14 28.80 13.90
CA LYS A 106 0.11 27.87 14.39
C LYS A 106 -1.28 28.48 14.21
N ASP A 107 -2.23 27.66 13.79
CA ASP A 107 -3.64 28.03 13.75
C ASP A 107 -4.32 27.97 15.13
N ALA A 108 -5.63 28.20 15.19
CA ALA A 108 -6.40 28.17 16.44
C ALA A 108 -6.39 26.80 17.15
N ARG A 109 -6.06 25.70 16.44
CA ARG A 109 -5.91 24.36 17.00
C ARG A 109 -4.46 24.02 17.34
N GLY A 110 -3.54 24.96 17.16
CA GLY A 110 -2.11 24.73 17.32
C GLY A 110 -1.46 24.03 16.12
N GLN A 111 -2.19 23.82 15.03
CA GLN A 111 -1.70 23.09 13.86
C GLN A 111 -0.87 24.04 12.99
N THR A 112 0.29 23.56 12.53
CA THR A 112 1.13 24.25 11.55
C THR A 112 0.73 23.84 10.13
N PRO A 113 1.16 24.57 9.08
CA PRO A 113 1.00 24.14 7.69
C PRO A 113 1.50 22.71 7.43
N LEU A 114 2.54 22.26 8.16
CA LEU A 114 3.06 20.89 8.10
C LEU A 114 2.00 19.85 8.53
N HIS A 115 1.28 20.10 9.62
CA HIS A 115 0.21 19.21 10.11
C HIS A 115 -0.92 19.09 9.07
N LEU A 116 -1.32 20.22 8.47
CA LEU A 116 -2.39 20.25 7.49
C LEU A 116 -2.01 19.54 6.18
N ALA A 117 -0.78 19.76 5.69
CA ALA A 117 -0.28 19.04 4.53
C ALA A 117 -0.22 17.53 4.79
N ALA A 118 0.19 17.11 5.99
CA ALA A 118 0.20 15.71 6.42
C ALA A 118 -1.20 15.11 6.54
N ALA A 119 -2.18 15.86 7.04
CA ALA A 119 -3.58 15.42 7.13
C ALA A 119 -4.20 15.14 5.75
N HIS A 120 -3.93 16.05 4.81
CA HIS A 120 -4.52 15.99 3.47
C HIS A 120 -3.74 15.11 2.48
N GLY A 121 -2.51 14.71 2.82
CA GLY A 121 -1.72 13.79 2.00
C GLY A 121 -0.80 14.46 0.98
N HIS A 122 -0.50 15.75 1.16
CA HIS A 122 0.24 16.56 0.19
C HIS A 122 1.75 16.50 0.44
N SER A 123 2.38 15.40 0.02
CA SER A 123 3.81 15.13 0.23
C SER A 123 4.74 16.17 -0.41
N PHE A 124 4.38 16.76 -1.55
CA PHE A 124 5.18 17.82 -2.18
C PHE A 124 5.15 19.13 -1.39
N CYS A 125 4.00 19.47 -0.80
CA CYS A 125 3.91 20.60 0.13
C CYS A 125 4.76 20.35 1.38
N LEU A 126 4.74 19.12 1.94
CA LEU A 126 5.64 18.74 3.03
C LEU A 126 7.11 18.93 2.65
N SER A 127 7.50 18.51 1.43
CA SER A 127 8.84 18.67 0.88
C SER A 127 9.31 20.12 0.89
N THR A 128 8.43 21.04 0.50
CA THR A 128 8.74 22.47 0.44
C THR A 128 8.83 23.09 1.83
N ILE A 129 7.89 22.75 2.71
CA ILE A 129 7.86 23.25 4.10
C ILE A 129 9.10 22.78 4.87
N LEU A 130 9.50 21.51 4.73
CA LEU A 130 10.67 20.98 5.44
C LEU A 130 11.99 21.55 4.93
N ARG A 131 12.11 21.82 3.62
CA ARG A 131 13.27 22.53 3.06
C ARG A 131 13.42 23.95 3.61
N SER A 132 12.33 24.59 4.03
CA SER A 132 12.39 25.92 4.65
C SER A 132 12.92 25.92 6.10
N GLY A 133 13.22 24.74 6.67
CA GLY A 133 13.76 24.62 8.03
C GLY A 133 12.71 24.53 9.13
N VAL A 134 11.46 24.20 8.79
CA VAL A 134 10.42 23.94 9.81
C VAL A 134 10.72 22.64 10.55
N ASP A 135 10.62 22.69 11.88
CA ASP A 135 10.79 21.55 12.76
C ASP A 135 9.70 20.48 12.50
N VAL A 136 10.15 19.26 12.18
CA VAL A 136 9.27 18.10 11.94
C VAL A 136 8.58 17.64 13.23
N SER A 137 9.20 17.87 14.39
CA SER A 137 8.74 17.44 15.70
C SER A 137 7.69 18.35 16.33
N CYS A 138 7.28 19.42 15.63
CA CYS A 138 6.29 20.36 16.13
C CYS A 138 4.98 19.65 16.50
N LYS A 139 4.44 20.00 17.68
CA LYS A 139 3.19 19.47 18.21
C LYS A 139 2.05 20.49 18.14
N ASP A 140 0.85 20.01 17.84
CA ASP A 140 -0.39 20.77 17.97
C ASP A 140 -0.89 20.84 19.42
N ASN A 141 -2.07 21.45 19.65
CA ASN A 141 -2.63 21.58 21.01
C ASN A 141 -3.08 20.25 21.62
N LEU A 142 -3.14 19.16 20.84
CA LEU A 142 -3.44 17.80 21.29
C LEU A 142 -2.16 16.97 21.48
N GLY A 143 -0.98 17.59 21.33
CA GLY A 143 0.29 16.90 21.38
C GLY A 143 0.57 16.03 20.16
N TRP A 144 -0.20 16.19 19.08
CA TRP A 144 0.01 15.43 17.85
C TRP A 144 1.09 16.10 17.02
N SER A 145 2.05 15.30 16.56
CA SER A 145 2.98 15.73 15.51
C SER A 145 2.40 15.45 14.11
N ALA A 146 3.01 16.02 13.07
CA ALA A 146 2.60 15.77 11.69
C ALA A 146 2.55 14.28 11.31
N VAL A 147 3.41 13.44 11.90
CA VAL A 147 3.41 11.98 11.70
C VAL A 147 2.14 11.34 12.30
N HIS A 148 1.72 11.76 13.51
CA HIS A 148 0.47 11.29 14.11
C HIS A 148 -0.75 11.69 13.27
N THR A 149 -0.75 12.93 12.77
CA THR A 149 -1.82 13.41 11.89
C THR A 149 -1.89 12.62 10.59
N ALA A 150 -0.75 12.32 9.96
CA ALA A 150 -0.69 11.48 8.76
C ALA A 150 -1.19 10.05 9.03
N ALA A 151 -0.83 9.47 10.19
CA ALA A 151 -1.29 8.14 10.61
C ALA A 151 -2.80 8.08 10.84
N TYR A 152 -3.34 9.05 11.58
CA TYR A 152 -4.77 9.19 11.81
C TYR A 152 -5.58 9.26 10.50
N HIS A 153 -5.08 10.02 9.52
CA HIS A 153 -5.73 10.19 8.22
C HIS A 153 -5.43 9.09 7.19
N GLY A 154 -4.51 8.17 7.46
CA GLY A 154 -4.18 7.09 6.52
C GLY A 154 -3.23 7.49 5.39
N ARG A 155 -2.39 8.50 5.56
CA ARG A 155 -1.53 9.07 4.50
C ARG A 155 -0.14 8.41 4.46
N LEU A 156 -0.04 7.22 3.87
CA LEU A 156 1.21 6.45 3.79
C LEU A 156 2.39 7.23 3.18
N GLY A 157 2.18 7.87 2.02
CA GLY A 157 3.26 8.62 1.34
C GLY A 157 3.80 9.81 2.16
N CYS A 158 2.97 10.40 3.02
CA CYS A 158 3.41 11.45 3.95
C CYS A 158 4.21 10.86 5.12
N ILE A 159 3.83 9.68 5.64
CA ILE A 159 4.58 8.98 6.70
C ILE A 159 5.97 8.60 6.22
N GLN A 160 6.06 7.96 5.04
CA GLN A 160 7.33 7.61 4.40
C GLN A 160 8.25 8.83 4.26
N PHE A 161 7.67 9.95 3.80
CA PHE A 161 8.41 11.18 3.60
C PHE A 161 8.87 11.82 4.92
N LEU A 162 7.98 11.91 5.91
CA LEU A 162 8.30 12.48 7.22
C LEU A 162 9.36 11.67 7.97
N LEU A 163 9.30 10.33 7.90
CA LEU A 163 10.32 9.46 8.49
C LEU A 163 11.69 9.68 7.84
N LYS A 164 11.76 9.80 6.51
CA LYS A 164 13.00 10.06 5.77
C LYS A 164 13.66 11.40 6.14
N TRP A 165 12.86 12.42 6.46
CA TRP A 165 13.34 13.78 6.75
C TRP A 165 13.72 14.01 8.22
N GLY A 166 13.87 12.94 9.01
CA GLY A 166 14.20 13.07 10.42
C GLY A 166 12.98 13.42 11.27
N GLY A 167 11.77 13.04 10.84
CA GLY A 167 10.63 12.82 11.73
C GLY A 167 10.85 11.65 12.70
N LEU A 168 12.11 11.46 13.11
CA LEU A 168 12.52 10.61 14.21
C LEU A 168 12.25 11.38 15.49
N PRO A 169 11.39 10.83 16.37
CA PRO A 169 11.10 11.44 17.65
C PRO A 169 12.18 11.06 18.64
N ASN A 170 13.34 11.69 18.50
CA ASN A 170 14.34 11.70 19.55
C ASN A 170 13.93 12.76 20.59
N GLU A 171 12.95 12.44 21.42
CA GLU A 171 13.07 12.84 22.82
C GLU A 171 13.60 11.61 23.54
N GLU A 172 14.90 11.66 23.81
CA GLU A 172 15.64 10.67 24.58
C GLU A 172 14.84 10.30 25.84
N ASP A 173 14.36 9.07 25.90
CA ASP A 173 14.02 8.47 27.19
C ASP A 173 15.35 8.31 27.95
N LYS A 174 15.37 8.67 29.23
CA LYS A 174 16.57 8.70 30.10
C LYS A 174 17.22 7.31 30.32
N ASN A 175 16.77 6.31 29.57
CA ASN A 175 17.11 4.91 29.67
C ASN A 175 17.85 4.37 28.43
N GLY A 176 18.21 5.22 27.45
CA GLY A 176 19.21 4.86 26.42
C GLY A 176 18.82 3.73 25.46
N ASN A 177 17.54 3.59 25.09
CA ASN A 177 17.12 2.60 24.11
C ASN A 177 17.00 3.19 22.70
N THR A 178 17.84 2.63 21.82
CA THR A 178 17.84 2.49 20.35
C THR A 178 17.16 3.56 19.48
N PRO A 179 17.91 4.22 18.57
CA PRO A 179 17.33 5.02 17.50
C PRO A 179 16.68 4.10 16.44
N GLY A 180 15.40 4.32 16.12
CA GLY A 180 14.71 3.59 15.03
C GLY A 180 13.22 3.34 15.24
N LYS A 181 12.78 3.10 16.48
CA LYS A 181 11.38 2.78 16.77
C LYS A 181 10.49 4.04 16.71
N ILE A 182 9.34 3.98 16.01
CA ILE A 182 8.34 5.07 15.97
C ILE A 182 7.61 5.18 17.33
N LEU A 183 8.35 5.58 18.36
CA LEU A 183 7.91 5.65 19.75
C LEU A 183 7.41 7.04 20.16
N SER A 184 7.31 8.01 19.24
CA SER A 184 6.67 9.29 19.58
C SER A 184 5.31 8.99 20.16
N ARG A 185 5.14 9.30 21.43
CA ARG A 185 3.83 9.28 22.05
C ARG A 185 3.27 10.69 21.88
N ASN A 186 2.01 10.79 21.46
CA ASN A 186 1.27 12.03 21.69
C ASN A 186 1.08 12.25 23.20
N ASP A 187 0.53 13.39 23.59
CA ASP A 187 0.25 13.69 25.00
C ASP A 187 -0.78 12.71 25.62
N HIS A 188 -1.48 11.92 24.79
CA HIS A 188 -2.37 10.83 25.20
C HIS A 188 -1.66 9.48 25.37
N GLY A 189 -0.36 9.39 25.06
CA GLY A 189 0.39 8.14 25.16
C GLY A 189 0.21 7.20 23.97
N GLU A 190 -0.38 7.60 22.86
CA GLU A 190 -0.59 6.78 21.66
C GLU A 190 0.57 6.98 20.66
N THR A 191 1.04 5.89 20.06
CA THR A 191 2.01 5.93 18.95
C THR A 191 1.29 6.03 17.60
N PRO A 192 1.98 6.45 16.51
CA PRO A 192 1.41 6.40 15.16
C PRO A 192 0.92 5.01 14.75
N LYS A 193 1.56 3.94 15.26
CA LYS A 193 1.11 2.55 15.08
C LYS A 193 -0.20 2.27 15.81
N ASP A 194 -0.33 2.73 17.06
CA ASP A 194 -1.57 2.58 17.84
C ASP A 194 -2.74 3.34 17.17
N LEU A 195 -2.48 4.53 16.63
CA LEU A 195 -3.45 5.29 15.85
C LEU A 195 -3.84 4.54 14.57
N ALA A 196 -2.86 4.05 13.80
CA ALA A 196 -3.13 3.27 12.60
C ALA A 196 -3.95 2.00 12.93
N GLN A 197 -3.69 1.35 14.06
CA GLN A 197 -4.44 0.17 14.52
C GLN A 197 -5.86 0.53 14.94
N ARG A 198 -6.03 1.61 15.70
CA ARG A 198 -7.33 2.09 16.18
C ARG A 198 -8.25 2.52 15.03
N PHE A 199 -7.69 3.09 13.97
CA PHE A 199 -8.43 3.59 12.80
C PHE A 199 -8.39 2.65 11.58
N TYR A 200 -7.99 1.39 11.77
CA TYR A 200 -7.97 0.34 10.75
C TYR A 200 -7.21 0.73 9.47
N LYS A 201 -5.96 1.21 9.62
CA LYS A 201 -5.08 1.64 8.52
C LYS A 201 -4.03 0.58 8.21
N ASP A 202 -4.46 -0.52 7.60
CA ASP A 202 -3.63 -1.70 7.33
C ASP A 202 -2.34 -1.38 6.56
N ASN A 203 -2.40 -0.54 5.52
CA ASN A 203 -1.22 -0.18 4.72
C ASN A 203 -0.12 0.53 5.55
N ILE A 204 -0.51 1.28 6.58
CA ILE A 204 0.43 1.95 7.48
C ILE A 204 0.98 0.95 8.49
N LEU A 205 0.14 0.04 9.00
CA LEU A 205 0.58 -1.01 9.91
C LEU A 205 1.58 -1.94 9.25
N GLU A 206 1.33 -2.35 8.01
CA GLU A 206 2.23 -3.18 7.22
C GLU A 206 3.57 -2.47 7.02
N TYR A 207 3.54 -1.19 6.61
CA TYR A 207 4.75 -0.39 6.43
C TYR A 207 5.55 -0.21 7.73
N ILE A 208 4.89 0.11 8.85
CA ILE A 208 5.56 0.23 10.16
C ILE A 208 6.14 -1.13 10.58
N SER A 209 5.41 -2.23 10.38
CA SER A 209 5.89 -3.57 10.71
C SER A 209 7.09 -4.00 9.86
N HIS A 210 7.16 -3.54 8.60
CA HIS A 210 8.29 -3.77 7.72
C HIS A 210 9.54 -3.06 8.22
N ILE A 211 9.42 -1.77 8.58
CA ILE A 211 10.53 -1.00 9.16
C ILE A 211 11.02 -1.65 10.47
N GLU A 212 10.09 -1.97 11.37
CA GLU A 212 10.44 -2.64 12.64
C GLU A 212 11.15 -3.98 12.40
N TYR A 213 10.72 -4.74 11.39
CA TYR A 213 11.35 -6.01 11.02
C TYR A 213 12.76 -5.84 10.45
N GLU A 214 12.98 -4.82 9.61
CA GLU A 214 14.29 -4.46 9.05
C GLU A 214 15.28 -4.02 10.15
N GLU A 215 14.81 -3.28 11.16
CA GLU A 215 15.64 -2.82 12.27
C GLU A 215 15.98 -3.92 13.29
N ASP A 216 15.02 -4.81 13.61
CA ASP A 216 15.25 -5.91 14.55
C ASP A 216 16.12 -7.04 13.96
N HIS A 217 16.32 -7.05 12.64
CA HIS A 217 17.16 -8.03 11.92
C HIS A 217 18.15 -7.33 10.97
N PRO A 218 19.16 -6.60 11.48
CA PRO A 218 20.17 -5.94 10.65
C PRO A 218 21.01 -6.93 9.82
N GLU A 219 20.90 -8.24 10.08
CA GLU A 219 21.62 -9.33 9.41
C GLU A 219 21.17 -9.63 7.96
N LYS A 220 20.23 -8.86 7.39
CA LYS A 220 19.84 -9.03 5.97
C LYS A 220 20.62 -8.15 5.00
N GLU A 221 21.30 -7.10 5.46
CA GLU A 221 22.20 -6.33 4.59
C GLU A 221 23.60 -6.94 4.49
N GLU A 222 24.01 -7.84 5.40
CA GLU A 222 25.31 -8.54 5.29
C GLU A 222 25.29 -9.83 4.45
N ASN A 223 24.12 -10.37 4.07
CA ASN A 223 24.04 -11.67 3.39
C ASN A 223 23.95 -11.62 1.85
N LEU A 224 24.44 -10.53 1.23
CA LEU A 224 24.68 -10.48 -0.23
C LEU A 224 26.09 -10.96 -0.64
N SER A 225 27.01 -11.17 0.31
CA SER A 225 28.42 -11.47 -0.02
C SER A 225 28.59 -12.86 -0.67
N PHE A 226 27.83 -13.86 -0.21
CA PHE A 226 28.00 -15.26 -0.63
C PHE A 226 26.66 -15.95 -0.99
N PRO A 227 26.05 -15.62 -2.15
CA PRO A 227 24.74 -16.14 -2.54
C PRO A 227 24.71 -17.66 -2.70
N ALA A 228 25.81 -18.28 -3.13
CA ALA A 228 25.91 -19.73 -3.26
C ALA A 228 25.97 -20.46 -1.91
N HIS A 229 26.65 -19.90 -0.89
CA HIS A 229 26.69 -20.49 0.45
C HIS A 229 25.32 -20.50 1.11
N MET A 230 24.51 -19.46 0.85
CA MET A 230 23.10 -19.41 1.26
C MET A 230 22.25 -20.42 0.51
N ALA A 231 22.42 -20.55 -0.81
CA ALA A 231 21.72 -21.57 -1.60
C ALA A 231 22.04 -22.98 -1.09
N ALA A 232 23.30 -23.26 -0.78
CA ALA A 232 23.74 -24.54 -0.22
C ALA A 232 23.24 -24.76 1.22
N TYR A 233 23.12 -23.70 2.03
CA TYR A 233 22.55 -23.75 3.37
C TYR A 233 21.04 -23.98 3.37
N ASN A 234 20.32 -23.39 2.41
CA ASN A 234 18.86 -23.53 2.28
C ASN A 234 18.45 -24.82 1.53
N GLY A 235 19.39 -25.45 0.81
CA GLY A 235 19.14 -26.65 0.02
C GLY A 235 18.56 -26.37 -1.38
N ASP A 236 18.71 -25.15 -1.90
CA ASP A 236 18.18 -24.74 -3.20
C ASP A 236 19.13 -25.16 -4.33
N LEU A 237 18.91 -26.38 -4.85
CA LEU A 237 19.74 -26.99 -5.88
C LEU A 237 19.64 -26.25 -7.23
N GLU A 238 18.45 -25.78 -7.60
CA GLU A 238 18.23 -25.13 -8.90
C GLU A 238 18.97 -23.80 -8.95
N TYR A 239 18.84 -22.99 -7.89
CA TYR A 239 19.55 -21.72 -7.80
C TYR A 239 21.07 -21.93 -7.74
N LEU A 240 21.54 -22.91 -6.97
CA LEU A 240 22.98 -23.24 -6.89
C LEU A 240 23.56 -23.69 -8.24
N ARG A 241 22.80 -24.48 -9.04
CA ARG A 241 23.19 -24.88 -10.39
C ARG A 241 23.40 -23.67 -11.29
N THR A 242 22.44 -22.74 -11.31
CA THR A 242 22.56 -21.54 -12.14
C THR A 242 23.80 -20.71 -11.79
N LEU A 243 24.14 -20.60 -10.49
CA LEU A 243 25.30 -19.81 -10.05
C LEU A 243 26.64 -20.44 -10.47
N VAL A 244 26.76 -21.77 -10.37
CA VAL A 244 27.99 -22.50 -10.72
C VAL A 244 28.13 -22.68 -12.23
N GLU A 245 27.04 -23.00 -12.94
CA GLU A 245 27.04 -23.18 -14.41
C GLU A 245 27.35 -21.88 -15.16
N ASN A 246 26.90 -20.73 -14.63
CA ASN A 246 27.23 -19.42 -15.17
C ASN A 246 28.66 -18.97 -14.82
N GLY A 247 29.42 -19.75 -14.05
CA GLY A 247 30.80 -19.46 -13.67
C GLY A 247 30.93 -18.26 -12.72
N VAL A 248 29.85 -17.86 -12.06
CA VAL A 248 29.82 -16.71 -11.13
C VAL A 248 30.51 -17.05 -9.81
N VAL A 249 30.46 -18.33 -9.39
CA VAL A 249 30.93 -18.81 -8.10
C VAL A 249 31.85 -20.01 -8.29
N ASN A 250 32.96 -20.04 -7.56
CA ASN A 250 33.83 -21.21 -7.52
C ASN A 250 33.26 -22.27 -6.56
N ILE A 251 33.26 -23.54 -6.97
CA ILE A 251 32.69 -24.65 -6.17
C ILE A 251 33.35 -24.77 -4.78
N ASN A 252 34.63 -24.38 -4.68
CA ASN A 252 35.42 -24.41 -3.44
C ASN A 252 35.58 -23.03 -2.78
N GLU A 253 34.71 -22.07 -3.10
CA GLU A 253 34.72 -20.74 -2.49
C GLU A 253 34.47 -20.84 -0.99
N ARG A 254 35.21 -20.01 -0.23
CA ARG A 254 35.16 -20.00 1.23
C ARG A 254 34.45 -18.73 1.69
N ASP A 255 33.52 -18.90 2.63
CA ASP A 255 32.89 -17.77 3.32
C ASP A 255 33.87 -17.11 4.32
N ASP A 256 33.41 -16.07 5.00
CA ASP A 256 34.17 -15.34 6.03
C ASP A 256 34.61 -16.21 7.23
N LYS A 257 34.10 -17.45 7.34
CA LYS A 257 34.45 -18.44 8.38
C LYS A 257 35.30 -19.59 7.80
N GLY A 258 35.82 -19.42 6.58
CA GLY A 258 36.60 -20.41 5.84
C GLY A 258 35.79 -21.64 5.36
N SER A 259 34.46 -21.63 5.48
CA SER A 259 33.57 -22.74 5.14
C SER A 259 33.25 -22.76 3.65
N THR A 260 33.27 -23.95 3.04
CA THR A 260 32.86 -24.13 1.64
C THR A 260 31.36 -24.44 1.54
N LEU A 261 30.83 -24.43 0.30
CA LEU A 261 29.46 -24.85 -0.01
C LEU A 261 29.12 -26.24 0.57
N VAL A 262 30.08 -27.16 0.52
CA VAL A 262 29.97 -28.53 1.06
C VAL A 262 29.77 -28.50 2.58
N HIS A 263 30.44 -27.62 3.32
CA HIS A 263 30.26 -27.51 4.77
C HIS A 263 28.85 -27.06 5.13
N LYS A 264 28.28 -26.10 4.39
CA LYS A 264 26.93 -25.59 4.62
C LYS A 264 25.87 -26.65 4.30
N ALA A 265 25.98 -27.30 3.15
CA ALA A 265 25.07 -28.37 2.76
C ALA A 265 25.14 -29.58 3.72
N ALA A 266 26.35 -29.95 4.15
CA ALA A 266 26.57 -31.08 5.06
C ALA A 266 26.11 -30.79 6.50
N GLY A 267 26.23 -29.54 6.97
CA GLY A 267 25.74 -29.15 8.30
C GLY A 267 24.21 -29.15 8.39
N GLN A 268 23.53 -28.69 7.34
CA GLN A 268 22.07 -28.65 7.30
C GLN A 268 21.44 -29.99 6.89
N GLY A 269 22.21 -30.91 6.30
CA GLY A 269 21.73 -32.25 5.91
C GLY A 269 21.14 -32.34 4.50
N HIS A 270 21.51 -31.41 3.61
CA HIS A 270 21.00 -31.38 2.23
C HIS A 270 21.72 -32.38 1.33
N VAL A 271 21.31 -33.65 1.41
CA VAL A 271 21.87 -34.80 0.68
C VAL A 271 21.94 -34.56 -0.84
N HIS A 272 20.88 -34.05 -1.45
CA HIS A 272 20.81 -33.83 -2.91
C HIS A 272 21.78 -32.74 -3.40
N VAL A 273 21.89 -31.64 -2.64
CA VAL A 273 22.86 -30.56 -2.93
C VAL A 273 24.29 -31.06 -2.74
N LEU A 274 24.51 -31.81 -1.66
CA LEU A 274 25.82 -32.38 -1.35
C LEU A 274 26.29 -33.37 -2.43
N GLN A 275 25.41 -34.25 -2.89
CA GLN A 275 25.71 -35.20 -3.96
C GLN A 275 26.08 -34.47 -5.25
N TRP A 276 25.30 -33.48 -5.65
CA TRP A 276 25.60 -32.68 -6.84
C TRP A 276 26.91 -31.90 -6.72
N LEU A 277 27.22 -31.32 -5.56
CA LEU A 277 28.51 -30.66 -5.32
C LEU A 277 29.70 -31.63 -5.45
N ILE A 278 29.57 -32.86 -4.96
CA ILE A 278 30.58 -33.91 -5.12
C ILE A 278 30.75 -34.29 -6.61
N GLU A 279 29.64 -34.43 -7.35
CA GLU A 279 29.66 -34.69 -8.80
C GLU A 279 30.37 -33.58 -9.58
N MET A 280 30.20 -32.32 -9.15
CA MET A 280 30.89 -31.17 -9.75
C MET A 280 32.36 -31.03 -9.31
N GLY A 281 32.88 -31.95 -8.49
CA GLY A 281 34.29 -31.96 -8.08
C GLY A 281 34.61 -31.07 -6.88
N ALA A 282 33.64 -30.81 -5.99
CA ALA A 282 33.90 -30.08 -4.75
C ALA A 282 34.88 -30.85 -3.84
N ASN A 283 35.84 -30.14 -3.26
CA ASN A 283 36.83 -30.74 -2.37
C ASN A 283 36.27 -30.87 -0.95
N THR A 284 36.07 -32.11 -0.51
CA THR A 284 35.51 -32.46 0.79
C THR A 284 36.53 -32.43 1.94
N TYR A 285 37.82 -32.33 1.64
CA TYR A 285 38.92 -32.32 2.62
C TYR A 285 39.34 -30.91 3.07
N ILE A 286 38.72 -29.86 2.51
CA ILE A 286 38.95 -28.50 2.98
C ILE A 286 38.45 -28.38 4.41
N THR A 287 39.22 -27.73 5.27
CA THR A 287 38.82 -27.41 6.64
C THR A 287 38.39 -25.95 6.76
N ASN A 288 37.41 -25.69 7.62
CA ASN A 288 37.03 -24.33 8.03
C ASN A 288 38.07 -23.74 9.00
N GLU A 289 37.84 -22.51 9.48
CA GLU A 289 38.73 -21.86 10.48
C GLU A 289 38.78 -22.61 11.82
N ALA A 290 37.76 -23.41 12.15
CA ALA A 290 37.73 -24.28 13.32
C ALA A 290 38.50 -25.61 13.11
N GLY A 291 39.07 -25.85 11.92
CA GLY A 291 39.78 -27.08 11.58
C GLY A 291 38.87 -28.27 11.29
N GLU A 292 37.55 -28.07 11.19
CA GLU A 292 36.58 -29.12 10.90
C GLU A 292 36.49 -29.35 9.38
N THR A 293 36.46 -30.61 8.95
CA THR A 293 36.07 -30.97 7.57
C THR A 293 34.55 -30.99 7.43
N ALA A 294 34.03 -31.00 6.21
CA ALA A 294 32.58 -31.10 5.97
C ALA A 294 31.96 -32.37 6.59
N ARG A 295 32.74 -33.45 6.72
CA ARG A 295 32.33 -34.69 7.41
C ARG A 295 32.17 -34.46 8.91
N ASP A 296 33.11 -33.75 9.53
CA ASP A 296 33.08 -33.46 10.96
C ASP A 296 31.89 -32.56 11.30
N VAL A 297 31.60 -31.57 10.44
CA VAL A 297 30.41 -30.74 10.55
C VAL A 297 29.12 -31.58 10.45
N ALA A 298 29.01 -32.47 9.47
CA ALA A 298 27.86 -33.37 9.35
C ALA A 298 27.71 -34.29 10.58
N SER A 299 28.82 -34.78 11.13
CA SER A 299 28.84 -35.61 12.33
C SER A 299 28.39 -34.83 13.57
N ARG A 300 28.83 -33.57 13.71
CA ARG A 300 28.45 -32.69 14.82
C ARG A 300 26.96 -32.39 14.85
N PHE A 301 26.34 -32.26 13.67
CA PHE A 301 24.90 -32.03 13.53
C PHE A 301 24.07 -33.32 13.35
N ALA A 302 24.68 -34.50 13.56
CA ALA A 302 24.03 -35.82 13.47
C ALA A 302 23.40 -36.15 12.11
N GLN A 303 23.96 -35.61 11.01
CA GLN A 303 23.48 -35.83 9.64
C GLN A 303 24.05 -37.13 9.06
N LEU A 304 23.51 -38.28 9.48
CA LEU A 304 24.03 -39.61 9.16
C LEU A 304 24.09 -39.91 7.65
N ALA A 305 23.12 -39.42 6.88
CA ALA A 305 23.09 -39.58 5.41
C ALA A 305 24.25 -38.85 4.72
N CYS A 306 24.54 -37.61 5.14
CA CYS A 306 25.66 -36.82 4.62
C CYS A 306 27.01 -37.41 5.03
N VAL A 307 27.14 -37.94 6.25
CA VAL A 307 28.36 -38.65 6.69
C VAL A 307 28.64 -39.88 5.83
N LYS A 308 27.60 -40.67 5.51
CA LYS A 308 27.73 -41.83 4.61
C LYS A 308 28.20 -41.40 3.22
N LEU A 309 27.60 -40.37 2.63
CA LEU A 309 28.00 -39.85 1.32
C LEU A 309 29.44 -39.33 1.28
N LEU A 310 29.86 -38.59 2.32
CA LEU A 310 31.22 -38.06 2.42
C LEU A 310 32.28 -39.13 2.76
N SER A 311 31.85 -40.33 3.16
CA SER A 311 32.75 -41.44 3.52
C SER A 311 33.20 -42.31 2.34
N GLY A 312 32.66 -42.09 1.14
CA GLY A 312 33.14 -42.73 -0.08
C GLY A 312 32.79 -44.22 -0.26
N SER A 313 31.84 -44.76 0.51
CA SER A 313 31.27 -46.08 0.18
C SER A 313 30.32 -45.95 -1.01
N GLY A 314 30.75 -46.41 -2.19
CA GLY A 314 29.88 -46.58 -3.34
C GLY A 314 28.71 -47.53 -3.05
N PRO A 315 27.68 -47.56 -3.91
CA PRO A 315 26.57 -48.49 -3.75
C PRO A 315 27.02 -49.88 -4.17
N GLU A 316 27.61 -50.64 -3.24
CA GLU A 316 27.67 -52.10 -3.32
C GLU A 316 26.72 -52.69 -2.29
N ASP A 317 25.67 -53.32 -2.81
CA ASP A 317 25.05 -54.56 -2.34
C ASP A 317 25.29 -54.94 -0.88
N THR A 318 24.41 -54.45 0.00
CA THR A 318 24.01 -55.27 1.15
C THR A 318 22.68 -55.91 0.82
N GLU A 319 22.79 -57.14 0.33
CA GLU A 319 21.72 -58.12 0.27
C GLU A 319 20.88 -58.09 1.55
N VAL A 320 19.57 -58.12 1.34
CA VAL A 320 18.62 -58.53 2.35
C VAL A 320 18.97 -59.97 2.72
N THR A 321 19.61 -60.17 3.87
CA THR A 321 19.60 -61.45 4.57
C THR A 321 18.91 -61.25 5.91
N GLU A 322 17.62 -61.54 5.92
CA GLU A 322 16.97 -62.06 7.11
C GLU A 322 17.74 -63.31 7.52
N SER A 323 18.47 -63.23 8.62
CA SER A 323 18.82 -64.42 9.39
C SER A 323 19.00 -64.01 10.84
N GLU A 324 18.02 -64.45 11.62
CA GLU A 324 18.00 -64.57 13.07
C GLU A 324 19.39 -64.85 13.64
N SER A 325 19.80 -64.06 14.63
CA SER A 325 20.71 -64.57 15.67
C SER A 325 20.29 -64.00 17.01
N GLU A 326 19.89 -64.96 17.83
CA GLU A 326 19.57 -64.87 19.24
C GLU A 326 20.64 -64.08 20.01
N SER A 327 20.20 -63.15 20.86
CA SER A 327 20.99 -62.74 22.02
C SER A 327 20.17 -63.02 23.27
N GLU A 328 20.49 -64.18 23.82
CA GLU A 328 20.45 -64.60 25.23
C GLU A 328 19.88 -63.55 26.20
N GLU A 329 18.61 -63.70 26.57
CA GLU A 329 18.09 -63.23 27.85
C GLU A 329 18.55 -64.21 28.94
N GLU A 330 19.45 -63.76 29.81
CA GLU A 330 19.74 -64.46 31.05
C GLU A 330 18.49 -64.56 31.93
N GLU A 331 18.07 -65.80 32.20
CA GLU A 331 17.10 -66.15 33.23
C GLU A 331 17.62 -65.78 34.63
N SER A 332 17.29 -64.57 35.10
CA SER A 332 17.15 -64.34 36.54
C SER A 332 15.82 -64.94 37.02
N ARG A 333 15.86 -66.21 37.42
CA ARG A 333 14.83 -66.92 38.19
C ARG A 333 14.26 -66.05 39.32
N GLY A 334 12.98 -65.68 39.22
CA GLY A 334 12.28 -65.04 40.32
C GLY A 334 10.84 -64.60 40.06
N SER A 335 9.88 -65.45 40.40
CA SER A 335 8.47 -65.13 40.70
C SER A 335 7.47 -64.87 39.55
N SER A 336 6.93 -65.96 38.99
CA SER A 336 5.67 -66.02 38.20
C SER A 336 4.39 -65.68 38.98
N ARG A 337 4.39 -64.67 39.87
CA ARG A 337 3.17 -64.22 40.57
C ARG A 337 2.90 -62.71 40.57
N ARG A 338 3.78 -61.87 39.99
CA ARG A 338 3.58 -60.40 39.98
C ARG A 338 2.93 -59.81 38.73
N ASN A 339 2.95 -60.50 37.57
CA ASN A 339 2.57 -59.87 36.30
C ASN A 339 1.07 -59.76 35.98
N ARG A 340 0.17 -60.34 36.80
CA ARG A 340 -1.29 -60.12 36.67
C ARG A 340 -1.80 -58.88 37.42
N ARG A 341 -1.01 -58.33 38.37
CA ARG A 341 -1.36 -57.08 39.08
C ARG A 341 -0.95 -55.81 38.31
N SER A 342 0.05 -55.89 37.42
CA SER A 342 0.55 -54.75 36.63
C SER A 342 -0.45 -54.29 35.56
N LYS A 343 -0.95 -55.20 34.72
CA LYS A 343 -1.88 -54.87 33.61
C LYS A 343 -3.17 -54.17 34.09
N LYS A 344 -3.75 -54.64 35.20
CA LYS A 344 -4.95 -54.04 35.79
C LYS A 344 -4.70 -52.63 36.39
N SER A 345 -3.46 -52.36 36.82
CA SER A 345 -3.03 -51.05 37.29
C SER A 345 -2.80 -50.08 36.12
N GLU A 346 -2.20 -50.56 35.04
CA GLU A 346 -2.03 -49.81 33.79
C GLU A 346 -3.36 -49.49 33.12
N ASP A 347 -4.28 -50.44 33.05
CA ASP A 347 -5.62 -50.23 32.51
C ASP A 347 -6.39 -49.19 33.34
N ASN A 348 -6.31 -49.27 34.68
CA ASN A 348 -6.89 -48.25 35.56
C ASN A 348 -6.22 -46.87 35.39
N ALA A 349 -4.91 -46.81 35.13
CA ALA A 349 -4.21 -45.57 34.84
C ALA A 349 -4.61 -44.98 33.49
N ARG A 350 -4.76 -45.82 32.45
CA ARG A 350 -5.26 -45.44 31.12
C ARG A 350 -6.70 -44.96 31.18
N SER A 351 -7.58 -45.62 31.96
CA SER A 351 -8.95 -45.18 32.17
C SER A 351 -9.00 -43.81 32.86
N ARG A 352 -8.17 -43.58 33.88
CA ARG A 352 -8.08 -42.26 34.53
C ARG A 352 -7.52 -41.19 33.59
N ALA A 353 -6.51 -41.51 32.79
CA ALA A 353 -5.95 -40.60 31.80
C ALA A 353 -6.99 -40.23 30.73
N LYS A 354 -7.79 -41.20 30.27
CA LYS A 354 -8.86 -40.95 29.29
C LYS A 354 -9.95 -40.03 29.84
N VAL A 355 -10.41 -40.26 31.07
CA VAL A 355 -11.37 -39.37 31.74
C VAL A 355 -10.78 -37.95 31.91
N LYS A 356 -9.50 -37.85 32.27
CA LYS A 356 -8.79 -36.57 32.38
C LYS A 356 -8.67 -35.85 31.03
N MET A 357 -8.42 -36.60 29.95
CA MET A 357 -8.39 -36.05 28.60
C MET A 357 -9.77 -35.53 28.17
N GLU A 358 -10.84 -36.27 28.42
CA GLU A 358 -12.21 -35.85 28.12
C GLU A 358 -12.61 -34.60 28.93
N GLU A 359 -12.17 -34.51 30.19
CA GLU A 359 -12.36 -33.34 31.04
C GLU A 359 -11.58 -32.12 30.53
N LEU A 360 -10.32 -32.30 30.16
CA LEU A 360 -9.49 -31.24 29.56
C LEU A 360 -10.05 -30.78 28.21
N GLN A 361 -10.57 -31.70 27.40
CA GLN A 361 -11.23 -31.37 26.13
C GLN A 361 -12.45 -30.47 26.38
N ARG A 362 -13.30 -30.81 27.37
CA ARG A 362 -14.45 -29.96 27.75
C ARG A 362 -14.02 -28.58 28.22
N LEU A 363 -12.96 -28.49 29.02
CA LEU A 363 -12.46 -27.20 29.50
C LEU A 363 -11.91 -26.35 28.35
N LEU A 364 -11.23 -26.98 27.38
CA LEU A 364 -10.73 -26.31 26.18
C LEU A 364 -11.88 -25.80 25.31
N ASP A 365 -12.96 -26.57 25.16
CA ASP A 365 -14.16 -26.14 24.42
C ASP A 365 -14.84 -24.94 25.09
N VAL A 366 -14.92 -24.94 26.42
CA VAL A 366 -15.46 -23.81 27.21
C VAL A 366 -14.55 -22.59 27.05
N ALA A 367 -13.23 -22.76 27.12
CA ALA A 367 -12.27 -21.68 26.92
C ALA A 367 -12.36 -21.09 25.50
N ARG A 368 -12.50 -21.93 24.46
CA ARG A 368 -12.68 -21.51 23.06
C ARG A 368 -13.96 -20.68 22.91
N LYS A 369 -15.08 -21.12 23.51
CA LYS A 369 -16.35 -20.37 23.50
C LYS A 369 -16.23 -19.03 24.22
N ASN A 370 -15.58 -18.99 25.39
CA ASN A 370 -15.37 -17.75 26.13
C ASN A 370 -14.47 -16.77 25.36
N TYR A 371 -13.42 -17.26 24.69
CA TYR A 371 -12.54 -16.45 23.85
C TYR A 371 -13.31 -15.81 22.69
N ILE A 372 -14.18 -16.57 22.00
CA ILE A 372 -15.07 -16.04 20.95
C ILE A 372 -16.04 -15.00 21.53
N GLN A 373 -16.62 -15.25 22.70
CA GLN A 373 -17.54 -14.33 23.37
C GLN A 373 -16.89 -12.99 23.74
N LEU A 374 -15.59 -13.01 24.05
CA LEU A 374 -14.76 -11.83 24.35
C LEU A 374 -14.23 -11.12 23.08
N GLY A 375 -14.62 -11.58 21.88
CA GLY A 375 -14.22 -10.99 20.60
C GLY A 375 -12.93 -11.56 20.00
N GLY A 376 -12.41 -12.66 20.54
CA GLY A 376 -11.26 -13.38 20.00
C GLY A 376 -11.63 -14.18 18.74
N CYS A 377 -10.82 -14.08 17.69
CA CYS A 377 -11.06 -14.75 16.41
C CYS A 377 -10.26 -16.07 16.32
N VAL A 378 -10.91 -17.17 15.94
CA VAL A 378 -10.29 -18.50 15.86
C VAL A 378 -9.48 -18.64 14.57
N GLU A 379 -8.47 -19.50 14.54
CA GLU A 379 -7.67 -19.76 13.31
C GLU A 379 -8.51 -20.17 12.10
N GLU A 380 -9.60 -20.91 12.30
CA GLU A 380 -10.55 -21.29 11.25
C GLU A 380 -11.27 -20.06 10.67
N ASP A 381 -11.69 -19.13 11.53
CA ASP A 381 -12.33 -17.88 11.10
C ASP A 381 -11.33 -16.97 10.38
N ARG A 382 -10.07 -16.96 10.82
CA ARG A 382 -8.99 -16.23 10.15
C ARG A 382 -8.70 -16.79 8.74
N LYS A 383 -8.78 -18.11 8.56
CA LYS A 383 -8.68 -18.76 7.25
C LYS A 383 -9.88 -18.41 6.36
N ARG A 384 -11.11 -18.52 6.88
CA ARG A 384 -12.33 -18.12 6.15
C ARG A 384 -12.29 -16.65 5.73
N LEU A 385 -11.79 -15.76 6.59
CA LEU A 385 -11.65 -14.35 6.29
C LEU A 385 -10.62 -14.09 5.18
N LYS A 386 -9.52 -14.87 5.12
CA LYS A 386 -8.57 -14.82 4.00
C LYS A 386 -9.22 -15.28 2.70
N GLU A 387 -9.93 -16.39 2.70
CA GLU A 387 -10.66 -16.88 1.52
C GLU A 387 -11.72 -15.88 1.03
N LEU A 388 -12.40 -15.19 1.95
CA LEU A 388 -13.34 -14.11 1.62
C LEU A 388 -12.64 -12.93 0.96
N ARG A 389 -11.48 -12.51 1.48
CA ARG A 389 -10.69 -11.43 0.88
C ARG A 389 -10.17 -11.79 -0.51
N GLU A 390 -9.72 -13.02 -0.71
CA GLU A 390 -9.29 -13.51 -2.02
C GLU A 390 -10.47 -13.50 -3.01
N LYS A 391 -11.66 -13.92 -2.57
CA LYS A 391 -12.88 -13.83 -3.39
C LYS A 391 -13.23 -12.37 -3.73
N ASP A 392 -13.19 -11.46 -2.76
CA ASP A 392 -13.49 -10.04 -2.99
C ASP A 392 -12.49 -9.39 -3.96
N GLN A 393 -11.21 -9.76 -3.90
CA GLN A 393 -10.20 -9.34 -4.88
C GLN A 393 -10.54 -9.82 -6.29
N THR A 394 -10.90 -11.10 -6.44
CA THR A 394 -11.30 -11.63 -7.76
C THR A 394 -12.57 -10.98 -8.31
N ILE A 395 -13.54 -10.65 -7.44
CA ILE A 395 -14.74 -9.91 -7.84
C ILE A 395 -14.36 -8.53 -8.37
N HIS A 396 -13.52 -7.80 -7.64
CA HIS A 396 -13.07 -6.47 -8.05
C HIS A 396 -12.30 -6.48 -9.38
N GLU A 397 -11.46 -7.49 -9.62
CA GLU A 397 -10.77 -7.67 -10.91
C GLU A 397 -11.76 -7.91 -12.06
N LEU A 398 -12.77 -8.76 -11.84
CA LEU A 398 -13.82 -9.04 -12.84
C LEU A 398 -14.70 -7.81 -13.10
N GLU A 399 -15.01 -7.01 -12.08
CA GLU A 399 -15.74 -5.76 -12.23
C GLU A 399 -14.94 -4.74 -13.07
N ALA A 400 -13.63 -4.61 -12.83
CA ALA A 400 -12.76 -3.75 -13.62
C ALA A 400 -12.68 -4.21 -15.09
N GLN A 401 -12.62 -5.53 -15.35
CA GLN A 401 -12.68 -6.07 -16.72
C GLN A 401 -14.03 -5.79 -17.39
N LEU A 402 -15.14 -5.94 -16.66
CA LEU A 402 -16.47 -5.65 -17.16
C LEU A 402 -16.61 -4.17 -17.55
N ASP A 403 -16.10 -3.25 -16.72
CA ASP A 403 -16.16 -1.82 -17.00
C ASP A 403 -15.25 -1.42 -18.16
N TYR A 404 -14.09 -2.06 -18.31
CA TYR A 404 -13.25 -1.90 -19.50
C TYR A 404 -13.99 -2.32 -20.79
N GLU A 405 -14.66 -3.47 -20.79
CA GLU A 405 -15.42 -3.94 -21.94
C GLU A 405 -16.66 -3.08 -22.22
N LYS A 406 -17.32 -2.51 -21.19
CA LYS A 406 -18.39 -1.51 -21.38
C LYS A 406 -17.88 -0.27 -22.08
N LEU A 407 -16.76 0.30 -21.62
CA LEU A 407 -16.15 1.49 -22.23
C LEU A 407 -15.73 1.23 -23.67
N LYS A 408 -15.20 0.03 -23.95
CA LYS A 408 -14.84 -0.39 -25.31
C LYS A 408 -16.06 -0.51 -26.21
N ARG A 409 -17.18 -1.06 -25.73
CA ARG A 409 -18.45 -1.11 -26.47
C ARG A 409 -18.99 0.28 -26.76
N GLU A 410 -18.98 1.18 -25.78
CA GLU A 410 -19.44 2.56 -25.95
C GLU A 410 -18.63 3.29 -27.05
N LYS A 411 -17.31 3.10 -27.09
CA LYS A 411 -16.46 3.65 -28.16
C LYS A 411 -16.80 3.09 -29.54
N LEU A 412 -17.03 1.78 -29.65
CA LEU A 412 -17.41 1.13 -30.91
C LEU A 412 -18.81 1.57 -31.38
N GLU A 413 -19.75 1.75 -30.45
CA GLU A 413 -21.08 2.28 -30.75
C GLU A 413 -21.01 3.73 -31.26
N ALA A 414 -20.18 4.57 -30.64
CA ALA A 414 -19.95 5.93 -31.12
C ALA A 414 -19.37 5.96 -32.55
N GLN A 415 -18.43 5.06 -32.87
CA GLN A 415 -17.90 4.92 -34.23
C GLN A 415 -18.97 4.44 -35.22
N LEU A 416 -19.83 3.48 -34.83
CA LEU A 416 -20.93 3.03 -35.68
C LEU A 416 -21.93 4.16 -35.97
N ASP A 417 -22.22 5.00 -34.99
CA ASP A 417 -23.12 6.15 -35.17
C ASP A 417 -22.51 7.26 -36.03
N GLU A 418 -21.17 7.41 -36.04
CA GLU A 418 -20.46 8.26 -36.99
C GLU A 418 -20.56 7.72 -38.41
N TYR A 419 -20.27 6.43 -38.63
CA TYR A 419 -20.45 5.81 -39.95
C TYR A 419 -21.89 5.85 -40.44
N ARG A 420 -22.88 5.68 -39.55
CA ARG A 420 -24.30 5.84 -39.91
C ARG A 420 -24.63 7.26 -40.36
N ARG A 421 -24.04 8.29 -39.71
CA ARG A 421 -24.17 9.69 -40.15
C ARG A 421 -23.53 9.92 -41.51
N GLU A 422 -22.33 9.39 -41.74
CA GLU A 422 -21.64 9.51 -43.04
C GLU A 422 -22.42 8.83 -44.17
N ILE A 423 -22.92 7.60 -43.95
CA ILE A 423 -23.77 6.90 -44.91
C ILE A 423 -25.05 7.72 -45.16
N GLY A 424 -25.65 8.28 -44.11
CA GLY A 424 -26.80 9.18 -44.24
C GLY A 424 -26.52 10.41 -45.10
N HIS A 425 -25.36 11.05 -44.89
CA HIS A 425 -24.91 12.20 -45.67
C HIS A 425 -24.65 11.83 -47.14
N LEU A 426 -23.91 10.74 -47.39
CA LEU A 426 -23.64 10.25 -48.73
C LEU A 426 -24.92 9.88 -49.49
N ASN A 427 -25.87 9.22 -48.81
CA ASN A 427 -27.17 8.92 -49.40
C ASN A 427 -27.97 10.18 -49.73
N ALA A 428 -27.91 11.22 -48.88
CA ALA A 428 -28.55 12.50 -49.18
C ALA A 428 -27.91 13.19 -50.39
N VAL A 429 -26.59 13.20 -50.49
CA VAL A 429 -25.86 13.72 -51.67
C VAL A 429 -26.23 12.93 -52.93
N ILE A 430 -26.33 11.61 -52.85
CA ILE A 430 -26.78 10.77 -53.98
C ILE A 430 -28.23 11.10 -54.35
N GLU A 431 -29.13 11.27 -53.37
CA GLU A 431 -30.53 11.69 -53.64
C GLU A 431 -30.59 13.07 -54.32
N ASP A 432 -29.76 14.02 -53.89
CA ASP A 432 -29.68 15.37 -54.48
C ASP A 432 -29.12 15.31 -55.91
N MET A 433 -28.04 14.55 -56.15
CA MET A 433 -27.49 14.34 -57.50
C MET A 433 -28.50 13.62 -58.44
N GLN A 434 -29.25 12.64 -57.93
CA GLN A 434 -30.32 11.97 -58.69
C GLN A 434 -31.53 12.88 -58.94
N ALA A 435 -31.80 13.84 -58.06
CA ALA A 435 -32.83 14.84 -58.24
C ALA A 435 -32.43 15.88 -59.29
N ASP A 436 -31.16 16.29 -59.29
CA ASP A 436 -30.58 17.20 -60.30
C ASP A 436 -30.49 16.54 -61.69
N MET A 437 -30.23 15.23 -61.75
CA MET A 437 -30.26 14.45 -63.01
C MET A 437 -31.68 14.19 -63.55
N ASN A 438 -32.72 14.26 -62.71
CA ASN A 438 -34.12 14.06 -63.12
C ASN A 438 -34.84 15.36 -63.51
N ILE A 439 -34.10 16.44 -63.79
CA ILE A 439 -34.64 17.68 -64.36
C ILE A 439 -34.69 17.56 -65.90
N GLU A 440 -35.36 16.52 -66.40
CA GLU A 440 -35.97 16.50 -67.73
C GLU A 440 -37.34 15.79 -67.59
N GLU A 441 -38.42 16.50 -67.96
CA GLU A 441 -39.85 16.15 -67.94
C GLU A 441 -40.72 16.63 -66.75
N PRO A 442 -41.38 17.81 -66.88
CA PRO A 442 -42.39 18.26 -65.95
C PRO A 442 -43.75 17.75 -66.42
N GLU A 443 -44.38 16.81 -65.69
CA GLU A 443 -45.86 16.72 -65.57
C GLU A 443 -46.42 15.59 -64.67
N LYS A 444 -45.61 14.96 -63.79
CA LYS A 444 -46.13 14.00 -62.78
C LYS A 444 -45.58 14.17 -61.35
N ALA A 445 -44.92 15.30 -61.05
CA ALA A 445 -44.17 15.48 -59.80
C ALA A 445 -45.00 15.96 -58.59
N THR A 446 -46.25 16.42 -58.78
CA THR A 446 -47.04 17.05 -57.72
C THR A 446 -47.81 16.07 -56.84
N GLU A 447 -48.19 14.88 -57.34
CA GLU A 447 -48.89 13.87 -56.53
C GLU A 447 -47.94 12.97 -55.72
N ILE A 448 -46.75 12.67 -56.25
CA ILE A 448 -45.77 11.80 -55.56
C ILE A 448 -45.15 12.51 -54.35
N LYS A 449 -44.96 13.84 -54.41
CA LYS A 449 -44.44 14.64 -53.29
C LYS A 449 -45.38 14.67 -52.08
N LYS A 450 -46.70 14.57 -52.26
CA LYS A 450 -47.67 14.47 -51.15
C LYS A 450 -47.68 13.10 -50.48
N LYS A 451 -47.53 12.00 -51.23
CA LYS A 451 -47.43 10.64 -50.65
C LYS A 451 -46.11 10.38 -49.92
N LYS A 452 -44.98 10.89 -50.42
CA LYS A 452 -43.66 10.74 -49.74
C LYS A 452 -43.55 11.57 -48.43
N LYS A 453 -44.24 12.72 -48.31
CA LYS A 453 -44.30 13.47 -47.04
C LYS A 453 -45.09 12.76 -45.94
N LEU A 454 -46.06 11.91 -46.28
CA LEU A 454 -46.77 11.07 -45.29
C LEU A 454 -45.92 9.88 -44.83
N ALA A 455 -45.09 9.30 -45.71
CA ALA A 455 -44.18 8.21 -45.36
C ALA A 455 -42.98 8.69 -44.51
N LYS A 456 -42.45 9.90 -44.74
CA LYS A 456 -41.39 10.51 -43.91
C LYS A 456 -41.82 10.86 -42.48
N LYS A 457 -43.10 10.69 -42.11
CA LYS A 457 -43.61 10.90 -40.72
C LYS A 457 -43.69 9.62 -39.88
N LYS A 458 -43.28 8.47 -40.41
CA LYS A 458 -43.08 7.22 -39.67
C LYS A 458 -41.66 6.72 -39.93
N VAL A 459 -40.72 7.16 -39.11
CA VAL A 459 -39.46 6.54 -38.64
C VAL A 459 -38.55 7.69 -38.22
N TYR A 460 -39.02 8.46 -37.24
CA TYR A 460 -38.19 9.10 -36.22
C TYR A 460 -39.02 8.92 -34.95
N GLY A 461 -39.07 7.66 -34.51
CA GLY A 461 -39.48 7.36 -33.16
C GLY A 461 -38.37 7.91 -32.27
N ASP A 462 -38.67 9.04 -31.66
CA ASP A 462 -38.08 9.48 -30.40
C ASP A 462 -37.93 8.25 -29.49
N GLY A 463 -36.71 7.74 -29.48
CA GLY A 463 -36.34 6.46 -28.90
C GLY A 463 -34.91 6.56 -28.41
N GLY A 464 -34.56 7.72 -27.83
CA GLY A 464 -33.51 7.76 -26.84
C GLY A 464 -33.91 6.76 -25.76
N PHE A 465 -33.29 5.58 -25.76
CA PHE A 465 -33.40 4.65 -24.66
C PHE A 465 -32.65 5.29 -23.49
N PHE A 466 -33.31 6.24 -22.81
CA PHE A 466 -32.98 6.57 -21.44
C PHE A 466 -33.10 5.27 -20.67
N VAL A 467 -31.96 4.61 -20.45
CA VAL A 467 -31.85 3.63 -19.39
C VAL A 467 -32.22 4.39 -18.12
N ARG A 468 -33.45 4.19 -17.64
CA ARG A 468 -33.85 4.57 -16.30
C ARG A 468 -32.78 4.01 -15.38
N ARG A 469 -32.00 4.90 -14.77
CA ARG A 469 -31.25 4.62 -13.56
C ARG A 469 -32.27 4.16 -12.51
N ASN A 470 -32.48 2.86 -12.42
CA ASN A 470 -32.92 2.26 -11.16
C ASN A 470 -31.68 2.27 -10.27
N PHE A 471 -31.43 3.40 -9.62
CA PHE A 471 -30.74 3.38 -8.33
C PHE A 471 -31.66 2.65 -7.36
N SER A 472 -31.57 1.32 -7.33
CA SER A 472 -31.91 0.59 -6.13
C SER A 472 -30.74 0.80 -5.18
N ALA A 473 -30.89 1.74 -4.26
CA ALA A 473 -30.06 1.72 -3.06
C ALA A 473 -30.16 0.32 -2.43
N PRO A 474 -29.06 -0.29 -1.95
CA PRO A 474 -29.19 -1.46 -1.10
C PRO A 474 -29.94 -1.00 0.16
N ALA A 475 -31.16 -1.50 0.34
CA ALA A 475 -31.83 -1.42 1.61
C ALA A 475 -30.97 -2.20 2.61
N ASN A 476 -30.25 -1.46 3.46
CA ASN A 476 -29.70 -1.98 4.70
C ASN A 476 -30.87 -2.44 5.58
N GLU A 477 -31.33 -3.67 5.39
CA GLU A 477 -32.02 -4.42 6.44
C GLU A 477 -30.99 -4.82 7.51
N ASN A 478 -30.52 -3.82 8.25
CA ASN A 478 -30.07 -4.02 9.62
C ASN A 478 -31.32 -4.29 10.47
N GLN A 479 -31.80 -5.53 10.45
CA GLN A 479 -32.61 -6.04 11.54
C GLN A 479 -31.75 -6.07 12.80
N TYR A 480 -31.80 -4.98 13.54
CA TYR A 480 -31.51 -4.99 14.97
C TYR A 480 -32.49 -5.95 15.64
N ILE A 481 -31.99 -7.14 15.97
CA ILE A 481 -32.59 -7.98 16.99
C ILE A 481 -32.45 -7.22 18.32
N LYS A 482 -33.54 -6.59 18.75
CA LYS A 482 -33.74 -6.23 20.15
C LYS A 482 -33.87 -7.53 20.93
N ILE A 483 -32.82 -7.89 21.66
CA ILE A 483 -32.95 -8.77 22.81
C ILE A 483 -33.22 -7.84 24.00
N ALA A 484 -34.42 -7.96 24.55
CA ALA A 484 -34.74 -7.57 25.91
C ALA A 484 -34.47 -8.76 26.83
#